data_AF-A0A2G4INT3-F1
#
_entry.id   AF-A0A2G4INT3-F1
#
_cell.length_a   1.000
_cell.length_b   1.000
_cell.length_c   1.000
_cell.angle_alpha   90.00
_cell.angle_beta   90.00
_cell.angle_gamma   90.00
#
_symmetry.space_group_name_H-M   'P 1'
#
loop_
_entity.id
_entity.type
_entity.pdbx_description
1 polymer ?
#
loop_
_entity_poly.entity_id
_entity_poly.type
_entity_poly.pdbx_seq_one_letter_code
_entity_poly.pdbx_strand_id
1 'polypeptide(L)'
;MIAVMDQYIAKINDQAKVIPSHGRLSNKARMKVYRDMIVVVRDRIQKAMADGKDLPAINAMKLTADLDETWASGCINAEFVTRIIYENLKKN
;
A
#
# COMPACT_ATOMS: atom_id res chain seq x y z
N MET A 1 -7.46 -4.73 4.58
CA MET A 1 -7.11 -4.89 3.15
C MET A 1 -6.04 -5.96 2.93
N ILE A 2 -4.83 -5.83 3.49
CA ILE A 2 -3.71 -6.78 3.29
C ILE A 2 -4.13 -8.25 3.54
N ALA A 3 -4.73 -8.54 4.70
CA ALA A 3 -5.17 -9.91 5.03
C ALA A 3 -6.22 -10.47 4.05
N VAL A 4 -7.11 -9.63 3.55
CA VAL A 4 -8.11 -10.04 2.55
C VAL A 4 -7.43 -10.35 1.21
N MET A 5 -6.46 -9.53 0.79
CA MET A 5 -5.67 -9.82 -0.41
C MET A 5 -4.90 -11.14 -0.28
N ASP A 6 -4.32 -11.42 0.89
CA ASP A 6 -3.62 -12.69 1.15
C ASP A 6 -4.55 -13.89 0.95
N GLN A 7 -5.77 -13.81 1.49
CA GLN A 7 -6.79 -14.85 1.31
C GLN A 7 -7.15 -15.07 -0.16
N TYR A 8 -7.35 -14.00 -0.95
CA TYR A 8 -7.68 -14.14 -2.37
C TYR A 8 -6.51 -14.64 -3.21
N ILE A 9 -5.30 -14.14 -2.97
CA ILE A 9 -4.08 -14.59 -3.64
C ILE A 9 -3.86 -16.09 -3.37
N ALA A 10 -4.14 -16.57 -2.16
CA ALA A 10 -4.05 -18.00 -1.83
C ALA A 10 -5.09 -18.86 -2.58
N LYS A 11 -6.28 -18.31 -2.89
CA LYS A 11 -7.39 -19.04 -3.53
C LYS A 11 -7.30 -19.12 -5.06
N ILE A 12 -6.69 -18.15 -5.73
CA ILE A 12 -6.61 -18.12 -7.19
C ILE A 12 -5.35 -18.84 -7.71
N ASN A 13 -5.39 -19.41 -8.91
CA ASN A 13 -4.22 -20.00 -9.56
C ASN A 13 -3.50 -18.99 -10.47
N ASP A 14 -2.38 -19.39 -11.08
CA ASP A 14 -1.56 -18.51 -11.92
C ASP A 14 -2.20 -18.17 -13.28
N GLN A 15 -3.20 -18.94 -13.71
CA GLN A 15 -4.00 -18.69 -14.93
C GLN A 15 -5.19 -17.74 -14.67
N ALA A 16 -5.45 -17.39 -13.41
CA ALA A 16 -6.57 -16.54 -13.04
C ALA A 16 -6.43 -15.12 -13.62
N LYS A 17 -7.50 -14.66 -14.25
CA LYS A 17 -7.66 -13.28 -14.72
C LYS A 17 -8.37 -12.47 -13.65
N VAL A 18 -7.84 -11.29 -13.34
CA VAL A 18 -8.38 -10.38 -12.32
C VAL A 18 -8.88 -9.13 -13.03
N ILE A 19 -10.18 -8.86 -12.95
CA ILE A 19 -10.81 -7.71 -13.60
C ILE A 19 -10.98 -6.60 -12.56
N PRO A 20 -10.17 -5.53 -12.62
CA PRO A 20 -10.36 -4.40 -11.72
C PRO A 20 -11.50 -3.49 -12.22
N SER A 21 -12.07 -2.70 -11.30
CA SER A 21 -13.05 -1.66 -11.66
C SER A 21 -12.43 -0.55 -12.53
N HIS A 22 -11.12 -0.31 -12.40
CA HIS A 22 -10.37 0.66 -13.19
C HIS A 22 -9.02 0.08 -13.63
N GLY A 23 -8.56 0.48 -14.81
CA GLY A 23 -7.27 0.05 -15.34
C GLY A 23 -7.33 -1.23 -16.18
N ARG A 24 -6.14 -1.78 -16.47
CA ARG A 24 -5.98 -2.93 -17.37
C ARG A 24 -6.28 -4.24 -16.64
N LEU A 25 -6.65 -5.26 -17.41
CA LEU A 25 -6.76 -6.64 -16.93
C LEU A 25 -5.49 -7.04 -16.15
N SER A 26 -5.69 -7.63 -14.98
CA SER A 26 -4.63 -8.01 -14.05
C SER A 26 -4.59 -9.53 -13.86
N ASN A 27 -3.67 -9.99 -13.01
CA ASN A 27 -3.44 -11.40 -12.71
C ASN A 27 -2.92 -11.56 -11.26
N LYS A 28 -2.76 -12.81 -10.83
CA LYS A 28 -2.28 -13.14 -9.48
C LYS A 28 -0.93 -12.51 -9.14
N ALA A 29 0.01 -12.51 -10.08
CA ALA A 29 1.35 -11.95 -9.87
C ALA A 29 1.30 -10.44 -9.57
N ARG A 30 0.50 -9.69 -10.33
CA ARG A 30 0.29 -8.26 -10.10
C ARG A 30 -0.44 -7.97 -8.79
N MET A 31 -1.37 -8.84 -8.37
CA MET A 31 -1.99 -8.71 -7.04
C MET A 31 -0.97 -8.84 -5.91
N LYS A 32 0.00 -9.77 -6.03
CA LYS A 32 1.10 -9.91 -5.05
C LYS A 32 1.94 -8.65 -4.99
N VAL A 33 2.39 -8.14 -6.14
CA VAL A 33 3.19 -6.90 -6.21
C VAL A 33 2.47 -5.72 -5.57
N TYR A 34 1.17 -5.55 -5.84
CA TYR A 34 0.37 -4.48 -5.22
C TYR A 34 0.23 -4.67 -3.70
N ARG A 35 -0.04 -5.89 -3.24
CA ARG A 35 -0.13 -6.24 -1.81
C ARG A 35 1.19 -5.92 -1.09
N ASP A 36 2.31 -6.34 -1.67
CA ASP A 36 3.63 -6.17 -1.08
C ASP A 36 4.02 -4.70 -1.00
N MET A 37 3.67 -3.90 -2.01
CA MET A 37 3.82 -2.44 -1.94
C MET A 37 3.07 -1.84 -0.74
N ILE A 38 1.80 -2.22 -0.52
CA ILE A 38 1.01 -1.72 0.62
C ILE A 38 1.67 -2.11 1.95
N VAL A 39 2.19 -3.34 2.05
CA VAL A 39 2.91 -3.82 3.24
C VAL A 39 4.16 -2.99 3.50
N VAL A 40 4.97 -2.74 2.47
CA VAL A 40 6.18 -1.91 2.59
C VAL A 40 5.84 -0.51 3.10
N VAL A 41 4.83 0.15 2.54
CA VAL A 41 4.42 1.50 2.99
C VAL A 41 3.94 1.47 4.44
N ARG A 42 3.08 0.49 4.80
CA ARG A 42 2.59 0.32 6.17
C ARG A 42 3.75 0.15 7.16
N ASP A 43 4.69 -0.74 6.86
CA ASP A 43 5.77 -1.08 7.78
C ASP A 43 6.74 0.09 7.98
N ARG A 44 7.00 0.87 6.94
CA ARG A 44 7.80 2.11 7.04
C ARG A 44 7.13 3.14 7.95
N ILE A 45 5.82 3.36 7.80
CA ILE A 45 5.06 4.29 8.64
C ILE A 45 4.99 3.78 10.07
N GLN A 46 4.69 2.50 10.28
CA GLN A 46 4.62 1.90 11.61
C GLN A 46 5.96 2.01 12.35
N LYS A 47 7.08 1.80 11.65
CA LYS A 47 8.41 1.99 12.21
C LYS A 47 8.65 3.44 12.64
N ALA A 48 8.32 4.41 11.79
CA ALA A 48 8.46 5.83 12.15
C ALA A 48 7.58 6.22 13.34
N MET A 49 6.36 5.66 13.44
CA MET A 49 5.50 5.85 14.62
C MET A 49 6.10 5.25 15.89
N ALA A 50 6.72 4.07 15.80
CA ALA A 50 7.42 3.44 16.91
C ALA A 50 8.63 4.27 17.38
N ASP A 51 9.27 5.00 16.47
CA ASP A 51 10.32 5.98 16.75
C ASP A 51 9.78 7.33 17.28
N GLY A 52 8.48 7.40 17.61
CA GLY A 52 7.83 8.58 18.20
C GLY A 52 7.52 9.72 17.22
N LYS A 53 7.56 9.46 15.90
CA LYS A 53 7.24 10.47 14.89
C LYS A 53 5.73 10.64 14.74
N ASP A 54 5.30 11.90 14.63
CA ASP A 54 3.92 12.27 14.32
C ASP A 54 3.71 12.41 12.80
N LEU A 55 2.45 12.62 12.38
CA LEU A 55 2.08 12.67 10.97
C LEU A 55 2.86 13.76 10.16
N PRO A 56 3.01 15.01 10.66
CA PRO A 56 3.86 16.01 9.98
C PRO A 56 5.31 15.54 9.79
N ALA A 57 5.94 14.96 10.82
CA ALA A 57 7.29 14.45 10.72
C ALA A 57 7.40 13.29 9.72
N ILE A 58 6.44 12.36 9.73
CA ILE A 58 6.41 11.22 8.79
C ILE A 58 6.26 11.69 7.34
N ASN A 59 5.39 12.67 7.07
CA ASN A 59 5.24 13.24 5.73
C ASN A 59 6.56 13.90 5.25
N ALA A 60 7.26 14.62 6.13
CA ALA A 60 8.53 15.25 5.80
C ALA A 60 9.64 14.24 5.46
N MET A 61 9.57 13.01 6.00
CA MET A 61 10.53 11.94 5.70
C MET A 61 10.37 11.33 4.30
N LYS A 62 9.26 11.60 3.60
CA LYS A 62 8.98 11.08 2.24
C LYS A 62 9.26 9.58 2.09
N LEU A 63 8.72 8.80 3.03
CA LEU A 63 9.00 7.36 3.17
C LEU A 63 8.62 6.50 1.96
N THR A 64 7.91 7.04 0.96
CA THR A 64 7.46 6.33 -0.24
C THR A 64 8.11 6.84 -1.53
N ALA A 65 9.10 7.72 -1.46
CA ALA A 65 9.67 8.39 -2.64
C ALA A 65 10.17 7.41 -3.73
N ASP A 66 10.70 6.25 -3.34
CA ASP A 66 11.14 5.17 -4.24
C ASP A 66 9.99 4.44 -4.95
N LEU A 67 8.75 4.59 -4.45
CA LEU A 67 7.55 3.98 -5.00
C LEU A 67 6.74 4.98 -5.85
N ASP A 68 6.99 6.28 -5.69
CA ASP A 68 6.16 7.33 -6.27
C ASP A 68 6.14 7.28 -7.81
N GLU A 69 7.25 6.96 -8.48
CA GLU A 69 7.32 6.84 -9.94
C GLU A 69 6.33 5.78 -10.48
N THR A 70 6.13 4.70 -9.74
CA THR A 70 5.27 3.59 -10.16
C THR A 70 3.83 3.73 -9.66
N TRP A 71 3.64 4.30 -8.46
CA TRP A 71 2.38 4.20 -7.72
C TRP A 71 1.71 5.54 -7.43
N ALA A 72 2.41 6.67 -7.50
CA ALA A 72 1.85 8.00 -7.22
C ALA A 72 1.24 8.66 -8.47
N SER A 73 0.64 7.87 -9.38
CA SER A 73 -0.06 8.38 -10.55
C SER A 73 -1.56 8.55 -10.28
N GLY A 74 -2.09 9.76 -10.44
CA GLY A 74 -3.53 10.05 -10.37
C GLY A 74 -3.95 10.87 -9.13
N CYS A 75 -5.18 10.65 -8.66
CA CYS A 75 -5.79 11.44 -7.57
C CYS A 75 -5.29 11.08 -6.16
N ILE A 76 -4.52 10.00 -6.02
CA ILE A 76 -4.01 9.50 -4.74
C ILE A 76 -2.51 9.81 -4.68
N ASN A 77 -2.13 10.75 -3.81
CA ASN A 77 -0.74 11.13 -3.60
C ASN A 77 -0.14 10.51 -2.33
N ALA A 78 1.18 10.62 -2.17
CA ALA A 78 1.93 10.03 -1.06
C ALA A 78 1.45 10.52 0.32
N GLU A 79 1.14 11.81 0.47
CA GLU A 79 0.67 12.38 1.74
C GLU A 79 -0.70 11.82 2.15
N PHE A 80 -1.62 11.68 1.19
CA PHE A 80 -2.94 11.11 1.43
C PHE A 80 -2.86 9.65 1.88
N VAL A 81 -2.03 8.84 1.20
CA VAL A 81 -1.79 7.44 1.57
C VAL A 81 -1.17 7.34 2.96
N THR A 82 -0.16 8.17 3.23
CA THR A 82 0.53 8.23 4.53
C THR A 82 -0.45 8.54 5.65
N ARG A 83 -1.29 9.56 5.47
CA ARG A 83 -2.33 9.94 6.43
C ARG A 83 -3.30 8.80 6.72
N ILE A 84 -3.84 8.13 5.69
CA ILE A 84 -4.81 7.05 5.88
C ILE A 84 -4.19 5.90 6.68
N ILE A 85 -2.96 5.52 6.34
CA ILE A 85 -2.27 4.41 7.01
C ILE A 85 -1.93 4.78 8.46
N TYR A 86 -1.40 5.98 8.69
CA TYR A 86 -1.11 6.48 10.04
C TYR A 86 -2.35 6.47 10.93
N GLU A 87 -3.46 7.02 10.45
CA GLU A 87 -4.73 7.04 11.20
C GLU A 87 -5.29 5.64 11.43
N ASN A 88 -5.10 4.71 10.49
CA ASN A 88 -5.51 3.32 10.66
C ASN A 88 -4.65 2.60 11.70
N LEU A 89 -3.34 2.81 11.71
CA LEU A 89 -2.41 2.23 12.69
C LEU A 89 -2.64 2.80 14.08
N LYS A 90 -3.02 4.07 14.21
CA LYS A 90 -3.31 4.71 15.51
C LYS A 90 -4.59 4.18 16.18
N LYS A 91 -5.54 3.65 15.39
CA LYS A 91 -6.82 3.12 15.88
C LYS A 91 -6.77 1.65 16.31
N ASN A 92 -5.71 0.93 15.92
CA ASN A 92 -5.49 -0.47 16.28
C ASN A 92 -4.43 -0.57 17.38
#